data_AF-A0A5E7MMD5-F1
#
_entry.id   AF-A0A5E7MMD5-F1
#
_cell.length_a   1.000
_cell.length_b   1.000
_cell.length_c   1.000
_cell.angle_alpha   90.00
_cell.angle_beta   90.00
_cell.angle_gamma   90.00
#
_symmetry.space_group_name_H-M   'P 1'
#
loop_
_entity.id
_entity.type
_entity.pdbx_description
1 polymer ?
#
loop_
_entity_poly.entity_id
_entity_poly.type
_entity_poly.pdbx_seq_one_letter_code
_entity_poly.pdbx_strand_id
1 'polypeptide(L)'
;MYYSLASSLPLVLKPKHKASSYLVFQISLAGDGIQASDNVEPLLHIGRWDAHIDFDNGPYMGFPLSGYDGPEFSIEKDVLMRWQGDTQPDSWLYSLQLSEINTLHDVHVKILEPVRTLLLGARVEQALPVTLTGLVRYIAMDEGKGQFRTAFCG
;
A
#
# COMPACT_ATOMS: atom_id res chain seq x y z
N MET A 1 4.85 8.79 19.31
CA MET A 1 6.02 8.01 18.83
C MET A 1 5.46 6.99 17.86
N TYR A 2 5.82 7.10 16.58
CA TYR A 2 5.39 6.16 15.56
C TYR A 2 6.25 4.90 15.66
N TYR A 3 5.63 3.73 15.75
CA TYR A 3 6.32 2.44 15.63
C TYR A 3 6.37 2.02 14.16
N SER A 4 6.73 2.97 13.31
CA SER A 4 6.72 2.83 11.86
C SER A 4 8.01 3.38 11.26
N LEU A 5 8.44 2.78 10.17
CA LEU A 5 9.56 3.23 9.33
C LEU A 5 9.02 3.49 7.93
N ALA A 6 9.53 4.51 7.26
CA ALA A 6 9.09 4.83 5.92
C ALA A 6 10.24 5.22 5.00
N SER A 7 10.07 4.90 3.72
CA SER A 7 11.02 5.25 2.66
C SER A 7 10.27 5.57 1.36
N SER A 8 10.80 6.51 0.59
CA SER A 8 10.30 6.86 -0.74
C SER A 8 11.40 6.78 -1.79
N LEU A 9 11.10 6.12 -2.90
CA LEU A 9 11.96 6.08 -4.07
C LEU A 9 11.32 6.90 -5.20
N PRO A 10 11.98 7.96 -5.70
CA PRO A 10 11.42 8.79 -6.76
C PRO A 10 11.31 8.03 -8.08
N LEU A 11 10.14 8.10 -8.72
CA LEU A 11 9.91 7.62 -10.08
C LEU A 11 10.00 8.77 -11.07
N VAL A 12 10.99 8.70 -11.95
CA VAL A 12 11.26 9.72 -12.97
C VAL A 12 10.80 9.22 -14.34
N LEU A 13 9.74 9.81 -14.87
CA LEU A 13 9.28 9.57 -16.24
C LEU A 13 10.08 10.44 -17.22
N LYS A 14 10.94 9.82 -18.02
CA LYS A 14 11.69 10.52 -19.07
C LYS A 14 10.72 11.13 -20.10
N PRO A 15 11.03 12.33 -20.66
CA PRO A 15 12.28 13.09 -20.53
C PRO A 15 12.32 14.04 -19.31
N LYS A 16 11.31 14.04 -18.44
CA LYS A 16 11.27 14.95 -17.29
C LYS A 16 12.39 14.58 -16.29
N HIS A 17 13.04 15.58 -15.72
CA HIS A 17 14.10 15.41 -14.69
C HIS A 17 13.57 15.45 -13.26
N LYS A 18 12.29 15.79 -13.07
CA LYS A 18 11.64 15.81 -11.75
C LYS A 18 10.80 14.54 -11.57
N ALA A 19 10.82 13.99 -10.35
CA ALA A 19 9.96 12.88 -9.99
C ALA A 19 8.50 13.29 -10.13
N SER A 20 7.70 12.47 -10.81
CA SER A 20 6.25 12.69 -10.99
C SER A 20 5.41 11.83 -10.03
N SER A 21 6.07 10.91 -9.33
CA SER A 21 5.48 10.02 -8.33
C SER A 21 6.62 9.36 -7.55
N TYR A 22 6.30 8.69 -6.45
CA TYR A 22 7.23 7.97 -5.59
C TYR A 22 6.70 6.56 -5.37
N LEU A 23 7.59 5.57 -5.38
CA LEU A 23 7.30 4.31 -4.72
C LEU A 23 7.48 4.52 -3.22
N VAL A 24 6.46 4.17 -2.46
CA VAL A 24 6.44 4.33 -1.01
C VAL A 24 6.47 2.97 -0.34
N PHE A 25 7.27 2.88 0.73
CA PHE A 25 7.39 1.70 1.57
C PHE A 25 7.19 2.15 3.01
N GLN A 26 6.20 1.60 3.69
CA GLN A 26 5.90 1.88 5.09
C GLN A 26 5.87 0.57 5.86
N ILE A 27 6.79 0.40 6.81
CA ILE A 27 6.73 -0.67 7.79
C ILE A 27 5.98 -0.13 9.00
N SER A 28 4.93 -0.81 9.44
CA SER A 28 4.16 -0.46 10.62
C SER A 28 4.11 -1.63 11.59
N LEU A 29 4.63 -1.42 12.80
CA LEU A 29 4.70 -2.43 13.86
C LEU A 29 3.59 -2.26 14.91
N ALA A 30 3.12 -1.02 15.09
CA ALA A 30 2.01 -0.66 15.97
C ALA A 30 1.43 0.70 15.56
N GLY A 31 0.27 1.05 16.11
CA GLY A 31 -0.42 2.31 15.82
C GLY A 31 -1.35 2.22 14.61
N ASP A 32 -1.73 3.38 14.09
CA ASP A 32 -2.69 3.55 12.98
C ASP A 32 -2.38 2.71 11.74
N GLY A 33 -1.11 2.56 11.36
CA GLY A 33 -0.69 1.75 10.22
C GLY A 33 -1.14 0.28 10.27
N ILE A 34 -1.38 -0.28 11.46
CA ILE A 34 -1.88 -1.66 11.63
C ILE A 34 -3.30 -1.74 12.18
N GLN A 35 -3.95 -0.61 12.51
CA GLN A 35 -5.24 -0.56 13.22
C GLN A 35 -6.47 -0.90 12.35
N ALA A 36 -6.28 -1.59 11.24
CA ALA A 36 -7.38 -2.27 10.60
C ALA A 36 -8.03 -3.25 11.61
N SER A 37 -9.34 -3.37 11.57
CA SER A 37 -10.10 -4.19 12.51
C SER A 37 -9.59 -5.63 12.51
N ASP A 38 -9.41 -6.18 13.71
CA ASP A 38 -8.91 -7.52 13.99
C ASP A 38 -7.46 -7.80 13.54
N ASN A 39 -6.74 -6.80 13.03
CA ASN A 39 -5.32 -6.96 12.73
C ASN A 39 -4.45 -6.78 13.97
N VAL A 40 -3.57 -7.75 14.21
CA VAL A 40 -2.52 -7.70 15.25
C VAL A 40 -1.12 -7.87 14.66
N GLU A 41 -1.04 -8.06 13.34
CA GLU A 41 0.20 -8.37 12.64
C GLU A 41 0.90 -7.09 12.16
N PRO A 42 2.25 -7.04 12.23
CA PRO A 42 3.01 -5.98 11.59
C PRO A 42 2.83 -6.01 10.06
N LEU A 43 2.70 -4.84 9.45
CA LEU A 43 2.43 -4.69 8.02
C LEU A 43 3.57 -3.95 7.31
N LEU A 44 3.79 -4.34 6.05
CA LEU A 44 4.52 -3.56 5.07
C LEU A 44 3.53 -3.04 4.03
N HIS A 45 3.31 -1.73 4.00
CA HIS A 45 2.53 -1.07 2.96
C HIS A 45 3.46 -0.64 1.81
N ILE A 46 3.04 -0.94 0.59
CA ILE A 46 3.80 -0.69 -0.63
C ILE A 46 2.89 -0.01 -1.61
N GLY A 47 3.29 1.16 -2.07
CA GLY A 47 2.44 1.97 -2.92
C GLY A 47 3.17 2.81 -3.93
N ARG A 48 2.37 3.52 -4.73
CA ARG A 48 2.80 4.62 -5.57
C ARG A 48 1.93 5.82 -5.23
N TRP A 49 2.55 6.93 -4.85
CA TRP A 49 1.89 8.21 -4.60
C TRP A 49 2.54 9.33 -5.41
N ASP A 50 1.86 10.48 -5.51
CA ASP A 50 2.37 11.70 -6.13
C ASP A 50 3.33 12.48 -5.19
N ALA A 51 3.26 12.22 -3.89
CA ALA A 51 4.15 12.73 -2.86
C ALA A 51 4.98 11.61 -2.19
N HIS A 52 6.06 12.02 -1.52
CA HIS A 52 6.82 11.12 -0.67
C HIS A 52 6.06 10.87 0.63
N ILE A 53 6.29 9.71 1.23
CA ILE A 53 5.78 9.38 2.56
C ILE A 53 6.44 10.26 3.63
N ASP A 54 5.63 10.80 4.53
CA ASP A 54 6.11 11.59 5.68
C ASP A 54 5.07 11.51 6.80
N PHE A 55 5.50 11.11 7.99
CA PHE A 55 4.63 10.94 9.16
C PHE A 55 4.33 12.26 9.88
N ASP A 56 5.16 13.28 9.71
CA ASP A 56 5.00 14.53 10.45
C ASP A 56 3.97 15.44 9.77
N ASN A 57 4.07 15.62 8.45
CA ASN A 57 3.22 16.54 7.71
C ASN A 57 2.81 16.04 6.32
N GLY A 58 3.01 14.76 6.00
CA GLY A 58 2.75 14.21 4.68
C GLY A 58 1.79 13.02 4.67
N PRO A 59 1.64 12.39 3.49
CA PRO A 59 0.82 11.20 3.36
C PRO A 59 1.52 10.01 4.00
N TYR A 60 0.76 9.19 4.71
CA TYR A 60 1.14 7.86 5.16
C TYR A 60 -0.12 6.98 5.22
N MET A 61 0.08 5.67 5.27
CA MET A 61 -1.02 4.71 5.34
C MET A 61 -1.42 4.47 6.81
N GLY A 62 -2.71 4.53 7.10
CA GLY A 62 -3.26 4.27 8.43
C GLY A 62 -4.73 3.87 8.38
N PHE A 63 -5.25 3.39 9.51
CA PHE A 63 -6.64 3.00 9.69
C PHE A 63 -7.24 3.68 10.94
N PRO A 64 -8.52 4.10 10.91
CA PRO A 64 -9.38 4.15 9.74
C PRO A 64 -8.88 5.14 8.69
N LEU A 65 -9.24 4.92 7.43
CA LEU A 65 -9.03 5.93 6.38
C LEU A 65 -9.96 7.15 6.57
N SER A 66 -10.99 7.08 7.44
CA SER A 66 -11.80 8.26 7.80
C SER A 66 -11.02 9.22 8.69
N GLY A 67 -10.92 10.46 8.22
CA GLY A 67 -10.07 11.51 8.78
C GLY A 67 -9.22 12.17 7.69
N TYR A 68 -9.10 11.51 6.55
CA TYR A 68 -8.51 12.05 5.34
C TYR A 68 -9.61 12.66 4.46
N ASP A 69 -9.64 14.00 4.34
CA ASP A 69 -10.45 14.74 3.33
C ASP A 69 -9.86 14.57 1.91
N GLY A 70 -9.36 13.38 1.61
CA GLY A 70 -8.65 13.09 0.38
C GLY A 70 -9.53 12.55 -0.74
N PRO A 71 -8.90 12.23 -1.89
CA PRO A 71 -9.59 11.66 -3.03
C PRO A 71 -10.36 10.38 -2.67
N GLU A 72 -11.49 10.18 -3.35
CA GLU A 72 -12.22 8.92 -3.27
C GLU A 72 -11.30 7.76 -3.64
N PHE A 73 -11.43 6.67 -2.89
CA PHE A 73 -10.66 5.46 -3.14
C PHE A 73 -11.58 4.28 -3.42
N SER A 74 -11.01 3.30 -4.11
CA SER A 74 -11.63 2.01 -4.41
C SER A 74 -10.68 0.89 -4.05
N ILE A 75 -11.24 -0.30 -3.79
CA ILE A 75 -10.45 -1.50 -3.55
C ILE A 75 -10.68 -2.43 -4.73
N GLU A 76 -9.62 -2.70 -5.48
CA GLU A 76 -9.63 -3.62 -6.60
C GLU A 76 -9.26 -5.03 -6.12
N LYS A 77 -10.18 -5.98 -6.35
CA LYS A 77 -10.00 -7.41 -6.03
C LYS A 77 -9.66 -7.69 -4.57
N ASP A 78 -10.20 -6.86 -3.66
CA ASP A 78 -9.97 -6.89 -2.22
C ASP A 78 -8.50 -6.64 -1.80
N VAL A 79 -7.53 -6.42 -2.70
CA VAL A 79 -6.09 -6.43 -2.34
C VAL A 79 -5.34 -5.15 -2.71
N LEU A 80 -5.84 -4.36 -3.66
CA LEU A 80 -5.20 -3.13 -4.11
C LEU A 80 -6.11 -1.94 -3.84
N MET A 81 -5.69 -1.04 -2.95
CA MET A 81 -6.32 0.27 -2.78
C MET A 81 -5.87 1.19 -3.92
N ARG A 82 -6.81 1.95 -4.48
CA ARG A 82 -6.57 2.97 -5.51
C ARG A 82 -7.28 4.24 -5.14
N TRP A 83 -6.56 5.36 -5.21
CA TRP A 83 -7.14 6.70 -5.07
C TRP A 83 -7.30 7.32 -6.45
N GLN A 84 -8.50 7.82 -6.75
CA GLN A 84 -8.76 8.53 -7.99
C GLN A 84 -8.41 10.01 -7.78
N GLY A 85 -7.31 10.45 -8.37
CA GLY A 85 -6.93 11.86 -8.42
C GLY A 85 -7.17 12.46 -9.80
N ASP A 86 -7.30 13.79 -9.86
CA ASP A 86 -7.42 14.54 -11.13
C ASP A 86 -6.13 14.51 -11.98
N THR A 87 -5.02 14.05 -11.40
CA THR A 87 -3.70 14.02 -12.02
C THR A 87 -3.14 12.60 -12.05
N GLN A 88 -2.80 12.13 -13.25
CA GLN A 88 -2.00 10.91 -13.39
C GLN A 88 -0.58 11.12 -12.87
N PRO A 89 0.08 10.06 -12.38
CA PRO A 89 -0.34 8.65 -12.40
C PRO A 89 -1.25 8.24 -11.23
N ASP A 90 -2.08 7.21 -11.45
CA ASP A 90 -2.96 6.66 -10.42
C ASP A 90 -2.18 6.23 -9.17
N SER A 91 -2.61 6.75 -8.02
CA SER A 91 -2.09 6.38 -6.71
C SER A 91 -2.67 5.04 -6.28
N TRP A 92 -1.82 4.14 -5.82
CA TRP A 92 -2.23 2.81 -5.39
C TRP A 92 -1.39 2.29 -4.23
N LEU A 93 -1.92 1.32 -3.48
CA LEU A 93 -1.25 0.69 -2.35
C LEU A 93 -1.76 -0.74 -2.14
N TYR A 94 -0.84 -1.67 -1.89
CA TYR A 94 -1.13 -2.98 -1.32
C TYR A 94 -0.30 -3.18 -0.07
N SER A 95 -0.71 -4.11 0.79
CA SER A 95 0.01 -4.41 2.03
C SER A 95 0.37 -5.88 2.11
N LEU A 96 1.48 -6.16 2.78
CA LEU A 96 1.96 -7.51 3.08
C LEU A 96 2.08 -7.67 4.59
N GLN A 97 1.82 -8.88 5.09
CA GLN A 97 2.23 -9.29 6.42
C GLN A 97 3.77 -9.27 6.49
N LEU A 98 4.34 -8.50 7.40
CA LEU A 98 5.79 -8.32 7.46
C LEU A 98 6.53 -9.62 7.79
N SER A 99 5.95 -10.46 8.64
CA SER A 99 6.51 -11.76 9.06
C SER A 99 6.64 -12.76 7.90
N GLU A 100 5.99 -12.51 6.77
CA GLU A 100 6.04 -13.33 5.57
C GLU A 100 7.20 -12.94 4.64
N ILE A 101 8.07 -12.00 5.03
CA ILE A 101 9.21 -11.53 4.23
C ILE A 101 10.51 -11.87 4.95
N ASN A 102 11.04 -13.07 4.71
CA ASN A 102 12.17 -13.62 5.49
C ASN A 102 13.47 -13.71 4.67
N THR A 103 13.37 -13.64 3.36
CA THR A 103 14.49 -13.86 2.44
C THR A 103 14.53 -12.82 1.32
N LEU A 104 15.68 -12.71 0.66
CA LEU A 104 15.79 -11.92 -0.57
C LEU A 104 14.90 -12.45 -1.70
N HIS A 105 14.58 -13.74 -1.68
CA HIS A 105 13.63 -14.31 -2.63
C HIS A 105 12.22 -13.75 -2.38
N ASP A 106 11.79 -13.65 -1.12
CA ASP A 106 10.51 -13.03 -0.75
C ASP A 106 10.45 -11.57 -1.21
N VAL A 107 11.54 -10.81 -1.04
CA VAL A 107 11.63 -9.44 -1.57
C VAL A 107 11.42 -9.44 -3.09
N HIS A 108 12.01 -10.38 -3.82
CA HIS A 108 11.85 -10.45 -5.26
C HIS A 108 10.40 -10.73 -5.67
N VAL A 109 9.81 -11.79 -5.14
CA VAL A 109 8.49 -12.30 -5.59
C VAL A 109 7.31 -11.58 -4.96
N LYS A 110 7.46 -11.03 -3.74
CA LYS A 110 6.38 -10.33 -3.03
C LYS A 110 6.42 -8.81 -3.20
N ILE A 111 7.57 -8.23 -3.54
CA ILE A 111 7.73 -6.78 -3.68
C ILE A 111 8.10 -6.39 -5.12
N LEU A 112 9.26 -6.84 -5.61
CA LEU A 112 9.80 -6.34 -6.89
C LEU A 112 8.93 -6.73 -8.08
N GLU A 113 8.54 -8.00 -8.18
CA GLU A 113 7.69 -8.50 -9.27
C GLU A 113 6.30 -7.85 -9.27
N PRO A 114 5.55 -7.78 -8.15
CA PRO A 114 4.28 -7.06 -8.09
C PRO A 114 4.39 -5.58 -8.44
N VAL A 115 5.38 -4.87 -7.86
CA VAL A 115 5.59 -3.44 -8.14
C VAL A 115 5.88 -3.23 -9.62
N ARG A 116 6.79 -4.02 -10.21
CA ARG A 116 7.09 -3.92 -11.65
C ARG A 116 5.84 -4.18 -12.50
N THR A 117 5.06 -5.19 -12.15
CA THR A 117 3.86 -5.60 -12.88
C THR A 117 2.78 -4.51 -12.82
N LEU A 118 2.56 -3.91 -11.65
CA LEU A 118 1.65 -2.76 -11.48
C LEU A 118 2.13 -1.51 -12.24
N LEU A 119 3.43 -1.21 -12.20
CA LEU A 119 4.00 -0.06 -12.93
C LEU A 119 3.87 -0.19 -14.45
N LEU A 120 3.84 -1.42 -14.97
CA LEU A 120 3.61 -1.71 -16.39
C LEU A 120 2.12 -1.68 -16.79
N GLY A 121 1.21 -1.40 -15.84
CA GLY A 121 -0.23 -1.29 -16.10
C GLY A 121 -0.93 -2.64 -16.30
N ALA A 122 -0.34 -3.73 -15.82
CA ALA A 122 -0.98 -5.04 -15.84
C ALA A 122 -2.16 -5.11 -14.86
N ARG A 123 -2.99 -6.15 -15.00
CA ARG A 123 -4.17 -6.35 -14.14
C ARG A 123 -3.76 -6.75 -12.73
N VAL A 124 -4.59 -6.42 -11.73
CA VAL A 124 -4.31 -6.71 -10.32
C VAL A 124 -4.11 -8.20 -10.08
N GLU A 125 -4.87 -9.09 -10.70
CA GLU A 125 -4.71 -10.53 -10.48
C GLU A 125 -3.40 -11.09 -11.02
N GLN A 126 -2.73 -10.37 -11.93
CA GLN A 126 -1.40 -10.73 -12.44
C GLN A 126 -0.29 -10.24 -11.51
N ALA A 127 -0.44 -9.04 -10.93
CA ALA A 127 0.55 -8.48 -10.02
C ALA A 127 0.44 -9.01 -8.60
N LEU A 128 -0.78 -9.23 -8.13
CA LEU A 128 -1.14 -9.57 -6.75
C LEU A 128 -2.08 -10.79 -6.75
N PRO A 129 -1.59 -11.97 -7.16
CA PRO A 129 -2.40 -13.17 -7.18
C PRO A 129 -2.76 -13.59 -5.75
N VAL A 130 -3.94 -14.22 -5.58
CA VAL A 130 -4.38 -14.74 -4.27
C VAL A 130 -3.48 -15.84 -3.69
N THR A 131 -2.57 -16.39 -4.49
CA THR A 131 -1.54 -17.33 -4.07
C THR A 131 -0.30 -16.65 -3.46
N LEU A 132 -0.25 -15.32 -3.45
CA LEU A 132 0.85 -14.56 -2.86
C LEU A 132 0.72 -14.55 -1.33
N THR A 133 1.43 -15.45 -0.65
CA THR A 133 1.36 -15.59 0.81
C THR A 133 1.73 -14.31 1.54
N GLY A 134 0.89 -13.92 2.49
CA GLY A 134 1.02 -12.70 3.30
C GLY A 134 0.38 -11.47 2.67
N LEU A 135 -0.18 -11.55 1.46
CA LEU A 135 -0.90 -10.43 0.84
C LEU A 135 -2.16 -10.08 1.65
N VAL A 136 -2.31 -8.81 2.00
CA VAL A 136 -3.48 -8.32 2.73
C VAL A 136 -4.69 -8.24 1.82
N ARG A 137 -5.79 -8.83 2.29
CA ARG A 137 -7.15 -8.65 1.77
C ARG A 137 -7.92 -7.72 2.68
N TYR A 138 -8.49 -6.67 2.12
CA TYR A 138 -9.32 -5.68 2.79
C TYR A 138 -10.79 -6.05 2.64
N ILE A 139 -11.49 -6.16 3.76
CA ILE A 139 -12.93 -6.42 3.81
C ILE A 139 -13.58 -5.17 4.37
N ALA A 140 -14.39 -4.50 3.55
CA ALA A 140 -15.13 -3.32 3.97
C ALA A 140 -16.06 -3.65 5.15
N MET A 141 -16.13 -2.73 6.11
CA MET A 141 -17.04 -2.85 7.25
C MET A 141 -18.21 -1.90 7.10
N ASP A 142 -19.39 -2.35 7.51
CA ASP A 142 -20.62 -1.54 7.50
C ASP A 142 -20.54 -0.36 8.50
N GLU A 143 -19.71 -0.51 9.54
CA GLU A 143 -19.52 0.46 10.61
C GLU A 143 -18.15 1.16 10.47
N GLY A 144 -18.16 2.48 10.25
CA GLY A 144 -16.96 3.32 10.17
C GLY A 144 -16.43 3.49 8.74
N LYS A 145 -16.57 4.71 8.19
CA LYS A 145 -16.02 5.03 6.86
C LYS A 145 -14.52 4.73 6.84
N GLY A 146 -14.04 4.02 5.82
CA GLY A 146 -12.61 3.75 5.70
C GLY A 146 -12.02 2.81 6.75
N GLN A 147 -12.85 2.17 7.60
CA GLN A 147 -12.42 1.06 8.44
C GLN A 147 -12.51 -0.25 7.64
N PHE A 148 -11.51 -1.10 7.80
CA PHE A 148 -11.43 -2.40 7.13
C PHE A 148 -11.11 -3.48 8.13
N ARG A 149 -11.67 -4.67 7.94
CA ARG A 149 -11.07 -5.90 8.45
C ARG A 149 -10.00 -6.36 7.47
N THR A 150 -8.91 -6.93 8.00
CA THR A 150 -7.90 -7.57 7.15
C THR A 150 -7.92 -9.09 7.29
N ALA A 151 -7.59 -9.75 6.21
CA ALA A 151 -7.23 -11.17 6.17
C ALA A 151 -5.96 -11.31 5.32
N PHE A 152 -5.27 -12.44 5.42
CA PHE A 152 -4.07 -12.70 4.63
C PHE A 152 -4.35 -13.79 3.59
N CYS A 153 -3.78 -13.63 2.40
CA CYS A 153 -3.68 -14.69 1.41
C CYS A 153 -2.63 -15.72 1.86
N GLY A 154 -2.89 -17.01 1.61
CA GLY A 154 -1.99 -18.12 1.95
C GLY A 154 -2.28 -18.78 3.29
#